data_AF-A0A9W8N077-F1
#
_entry.id   AF-A0A9W8N077-F1
#
_cell.length_a   1.000
_cell.length_b   1.000
_cell.length_c   1.000
_cell.angle_alpha   90.00
_cell.angle_beta   90.00
_cell.angle_gamma   90.00
#
_symmetry.space_group_name_H-M   'P 1'
#
loop_
_entity.id
_entity.type
_entity.pdbx_description
1 polymer ?
#
loop_
_entity_poly.entity_id
_entity_poly.type
_entity_poly.pdbx_seq_one_letter_code
_entity_poly.pdbx_strand_id
1 'polypeptide(L)'
;MGHLAVAPYLVVLRERGQSLRFYRPYQIRLREDALREFLKNEGWKVSPPWSSSFAPGGDNEYIMDFLATWLTKIYNIVVLVPKWVLLLASGSLASVIIGLLHRPSQKKVVKKPKSKPAPVAVPASGSGSGTEKVGPASASGSKSATPASAVTDSERESSAPPGKRQSARQRKNKK
;
A
#
# COMPACT_ATOMS: atom_id res chain seq x y z
N MET A 1 -7.56 24.20 9.72
CA MET A 1 -8.03 22.80 9.70
C MET A 1 -7.37 22.11 8.52
N GLY A 2 -6.44 21.17 8.77
CA GLY A 2 -5.73 20.46 7.70
C GLY A 2 -6.64 19.43 7.06
N HIS A 3 -7.00 19.63 5.79
CA HIS A 3 -7.60 18.56 5.01
C HIS A 3 -6.54 17.48 4.80
N LEU A 4 -6.63 16.40 5.57
CA LEU A 4 -5.91 15.17 5.25
C LEU A 4 -6.26 14.81 3.80
N ALA A 5 -5.25 14.61 2.96
CA ALA A 5 -5.45 14.26 1.57
C ALA A 5 -6.14 12.88 1.50
N VAL A 6 -7.44 12.89 1.19
CA VAL A 6 -8.22 11.66 0.99
C VAL A 6 -8.17 11.30 -0.49
N ALA A 7 -7.82 10.05 -0.78
CA ALA A 7 -7.78 9.54 -2.14
C ALA A 7 -9.18 9.60 -2.80
N PRO A 8 -9.26 10.00 -4.08
CA PRO A 8 -10.52 9.95 -4.82
C PRO A 8 -10.96 8.49 -5.02
N TYR A 9 -12.27 8.25 -4.99
CA TYR A 9 -12.84 6.90 -5.17
C TYR A 9 -13.25 6.64 -6.61
N LEU A 10 -13.68 7.68 -7.31
CA LEU A 10 -14.12 7.59 -8.69
C LEU A 10 -13.44 8.69 -9.51
N VAL A 11 -12.90 8.29 -10.65
CA VAL A 11 -12.36 9.20 -11.65
C VAL A 11 -13.15 9.02 -12.94
N VAL A 12 -13.75 10.10 -13.44
CA VAL A 12 -14.44 10.10 -14.72
C VAL A 12 -13.49 10.65 -15.77
N LEU A 13 -13.17 9.83 -16.76
CA LEU A 13 -12.34 10.19 -17.90
C LEU A 13 -13.22 10.47 -19.12
N ARG A 14 -12.96 11.58 -19.80
CA ARG A 14 -13.61 11.96 -21.06
C ARG A 14 -12.54 12.39 -22.07
N GLU A 15 -12.92 12.39 -23.35
CA GLU A 15 -12.06 12.87 -24.45
C GLU A 15 -10.67 12.21 -24.47
N ARG A 16 -10.64 10.87 -24.38
CA ARG A 16 -9.39 10.08 -24.30
C ARG A 16 -8.48 10.46 -23.11
N GLY A 17 -9.08 10.91 -22.01
CA GLY A 17 -8.36 11.28 -20.80
C GLY A 17 -7.93 12.73 -20.73
N GLN A 18 -8.31 13.57 -21.71
CA GLN A 18 -8.04 15.01 -21.69
C GLN A 18 -8.85 15.76 -20.62
N SER A 19 -10.03 15.24 -20.28
CA SER A 19 -10.83 15.77 -19.17
C SER A 19 -10.98 14.73 -18.07
N LEU A 20 -10.42 15.07 -16.89
CA LEU A 20 -10.43 14.23 -15.69
C LEU A 20 -11.27 14.89 -14.60
N ARG A 21 -12.20 14.15 -14.00
CA ARG A 21 -13.00 14.62 -12.86
C ARG A 21 -12.87 13.66 -11.70
N PHE A 22 -12.61 14.19 -10.51
CA PHE A 22 -12.37 13.39 -9.30
C PHE A 22 -13.52 13.53 -8.32
N TYR A 23 -14.06 12.40 -7.87
CA TYR A 23 -15.12 12.36 -6.86
C TYR A 23 -14.63 11.73 -5.57
N ARG A 24 -14.95 12.40 -4.46
CA ARG A 24 -14.66 11.94 -3.11
C ARG A 24 -15.74 10.97 -2.62
N PRO A 25 -15.43 10.10 -1.65
CA PRO A 25 -16.38 9.12 -1.11
C PRO A 25 -17.73 9.70 -0.67
N TYR A 26 -17.74 10.93 -0.17
CA TYR A 26 -18.95 11.58 0.35
C TYR A 26 -19.82 12.22 -0.73
N GLN A 27 -19.31 12.42 -1.95
CA GLN A 27 -20.04 13.08 -3.03
C GLN A 27 -20.93 12.11 -3.80
N ILE A 28 -20.53 10.84 -3.91
CA ILE A 28 -21.27 9.81 -4.64
C ILE A 28 -21.30 8.54 -3.81
N ARG A 29 -22.51 8.00 -3.59
CA ARG A 29 -22.66 6.65 -3.04
C ARG A 29 -22.37 5.64 -4.14
N LEU A 30 -21.35 4.82 -3.97
CA LEU A 30 -20.99 3.72 -4.89
C LEU A 30 -21.97 2.52 -4.77
N ARG A 31 -23.28 2.78 -4.74
CA ARG A 31 -24.31 1.75 -4.88
C ARG A 31 -24.70 1.65 -6.35
N GLU A 32 -24.99 0.46 -6.82
CA GLU A 32 -25.29 0.17 -8.23
C GLU A 32 -26.37 1.12 -8.79
N ASP A 33 -27.51 1.24 -8.09
CA ASP A 33 -28.61 2.11 -8.52
C ASP A 33 -28.22 3.60 -8.57
N ALA A 34 -27.51 4.07 -7.54
CA ALA A 34 -27.09 5.46 -7.43
C ALA A 34 -26.04 5.84 -8.47
N LEU A 35 -25.10 4.93 -8.76
CA LEU A 35 -24.09 5.14 -9.80
C LEU A 35 -24.73 5.12 -11.19
N ARG A 36 -25.68 4.21 -11.44
CA ARG A 36 -26.43 4.16 -12.70
C ARG A 36 -27.24 5.44 -12.91
N GLU A 37 -27.95 5.92 -11.90
CA GLU A 37 -28.71 7.17 -11.97
C GLU A 37 -27.78 8.38 -12.17
N PHE A 38 -26.65 8.42 -11.46
CA PHE A 38 -25.62 9.45 -11.62
C PHE A 38 -25.07 9.51 -13.05
N LEU A 39 -24.78 8.35 -13.65
CA LEU A 39 -24.32 8.28 -15.04
C LEU A 39 -25.42 8.65 -16.04
N LYS A 40 -26.66 8.19 -15.81
CA LYS A 40 -27.82 8.46 -16.68
C LYS A 40 -28.19 9.95 -16.69
N ASN A 41 -28.13 10.61 -15.54
CA ASN A 41 -28.44 12.04 -15.40
C ASN A 41 -27.21 12.93 -15.66
N GLU A 42 -26.10 12.36 -16.14
CA GLU A 42 -24.83 13.06 -16.35
C GLU A 42 -24.39 13.91 -15.14
N GLY A 43 -24.63 13.41 -13.92
CA GLY A 43 -24.31 14.11 -12.68
C GLY A 43 -22.82 14.47 -12.57
N TRP A 44 -21.98 13.81 -13.36
CA TRP A 44 -20.57 14.12 -13.47
C TRP A 44 -20.27 15.52 -14.07
N LYS A 45 -21.22 16.14 -14.79
CA LYS A 45 -21.04 17.48 -15.35
C LYS A 45 -20.96 18.57 -14.29
N VAL A 46 -21.52 18.34 -13.10
CA VAL A 46 -21.63 19.32 -12.02
C VAL A 46 -20.26 19.71 -11.44
N SER A 47 -19.34 18.75 -11.31
CA SER A 47 -18.00 19.02 -10.75
C SER A 47 -17.04 19.39 -11.86
N PRO A 48 -16.29 20.52 -11.77
CA PRO A 48 -15.42 20.96 -12.84
C PRO A 48 -14.31 19.94 -13.16
N PRO A 49 -13.81 19.90 -14.40
CA PRO A 49 -12.63 19.12 -14.74
C PRO A 49 -11.41 19.62 -13.95
N TRP A 50 -10.49 18.71 -13.67
CA TRP A 50 -9.23 19.04 -13.02
C TRP A 50 -8.38 19.91 -13.95
N SER A 51 -7.99 21.09 -13.46
CA SER A 51 -7.35 22.13 -14.28
C SER A 51 -6.08 22.68 -13.63
N SER A 52 -5.27 21.83 -12.98
CA SER A 52 -3.97 22.25 -12.43
C SER A 52 -2.88 22.23 -13.50
N SER A 53 -1.69 22.79 -13.23
CA SER A 53 -0.55 22.71 -14.17
C SER A 53 -0.12 21.28 -14.51
N PHE A 54 -0.46 20.29 -13.67
CA PHE A 54 -0.19 18.87 -13.91
C PHE A 54 -1.39 18.12 -14.52
N ALA A 55 -2.50 18.81 -14.75
CA ALA A 55 -3.64 18.23 -15.46
C ALA A 55 -3.31 18.11 -16.96
N PRO A 56 -4.06 17.28 -17.71
CA PRO A 56 -3.94 17.23 -19.16
C PRO A 56 -4.13 18.63 -19.78
N GLY A 57 -3.27 19.00 -20.72
CA GLY A 57 -3.20 20.34 -21.32
C GLY A 57 -2.51 21.41 -20.47
N GLY A 58 -1.99 21.08 -19.29
CA GLY A 58 -1.25 22.01 -18.43
C GLY A 58 0.26 22.07 -18.74
N ASP A 59 0.94 23.12 -18.28
CA ASP A 59 2.37 23.38 -18.54
C ASP A 59 3.29 22.19 -18.15
N ASN A 60 2.91 21.45 -17.11
CA ASN A 60 3.66 20.35 -16.54
C ASN A 60 3.07 18.97 -16.87
N GLU A 61 2.19 18.87 -17.87
CA GLU A 61 1.59 17.59 -18.31
C GLU A 61 2.67 16.55 -18.66
N TYR A 62 3.73 16.99 -19.35
CA TYR A 62 4.83 16.12 -19.79
C TYR A 62 5.51 15.38 -18.62
N ILE A 63 5.50 15.97 -17.42
CA ILE A 63 6.07 15.33 -16.21
C ILE A 63 5.22 14.13 -15.80
N MET A 64 3.89 14.28 -15.84
CA MET A 64 2.96 13.20 -15.50
C MET A 64 3.00 12.08 -16.54
N ASP A 65 3.08 12.43 -17.82
CA ASP A 65 3.21 11.43 -18.89
C ASP A 65 4.55 10.67 -18.82
N PHE A 66 5.65 11.39 -18.59
CA PHE A 66 6.96 10.79 -18.37
C PHE A 66 6.96 9.85 -17.16
N LEU A 67 6.41 10.31 -16.03
CA LEU A 67 6.31 9.51 -14.80
C LEU A 67 5.46 8.25 -15.03
N ALA A 68 4.29 8.38 -15.65
CA ALA A 68 3.41 7.25 -15.95
C ALA A 68 4.10 6.22 -16.87
N THR A 69 4.78 6.68 -17.92
CA THR A 69 5.50 5.82 -18.87
C THR A 69 6.65 5.09 -18.19
N TRP A 70 7.47 5.79 -17.41
CA TRP A 70 8.59 5.18 -16.71
C TRP A 70 8.15 4.22 -15.61
N LEU A 71 7.16 4.61 -14.82
CA LEU A 71 6.65 3.76 -13.74
C LEU A 71 6.01 2.49 -14.31
N THR A 72 5.32 2.58 -15.46
CA THR A 72 4.78 1.41 -16.17
C THR A 72 5.89 0.48 -16.65
N LYS A 73 6.97 1.02 -17.24
CA LYS A 73 8.13 0.22 -17.67
C LYS A 73 8.79 -0.50 -16.48
N ILE A 74 9.02 0.22 -15.38
CA ILE A 74 9.59 -0.34 -14.16
C ILE A 74 8.66 -1.42 -13.60
N TYR A 75 7.37 -1.14 -13.51
CA TYR A 75 6.37 -2.09 -13.02
C TYR A 75 6.38 -3.39 -13.83
N ASN A 76 6.39 -3.30 -15.16
CA ASN A 76 6.43 -4.48 -16.04
C ASN A 76 7.68 -5.32 -15.81
N ILE A 77 8.84 -4.68 -15.54
CA ILE A 77 10.07 -5.39 -15.19
C ILE A 77 9.95 -6.03 -13.80
N VAL A 78 9.50 -5.26 -12.80
CA VAL A 78 9.41 -5.70 -11.40
C VAL A 78 8.44 -6.88 -11.23
N VAL A 79 7.33 -6.90 -11.96
CA VAL A 79 6.35 -8.00 -11.91
C VAL A 79 6.94 -9.30 -12.45
N LEU A 80 7.89 -9.23 -13.39
CA LEU A 80 8.58 -10.41 -13.92
C LEU A 80 9.63 -10.96 -12.93
N VAL A 81 10.15 -10.12 -12.04
CA VAL A 81 11.18 -10.50 -11.07
C VAL A 81 10.55 -11.28 -9.91
N PRO A 82 11.05 -12.50 -9.59
CA PRO A 82 10.58 -13.25 -8.43
C PRO A 82 10.74 -12.49 -7.11
N LYS A 83 9.78 -12.67 -6.18
CA LYS A 83 9.75 -11.98 -4.87
C LYS A 83 11.04 -12.12 -4.06
N TRP A 84 11.72 -13.27 -4.13
CA TRP A 84 12.95 -13.50 -3.38
C TRP A 84 14.12 -12.64 -3.88
N VAL A 85 14.17 -12.33 -5.18
CA VAL A 85 15.19 -11.44 -5.75
C VAL A 85 14.95 -10.01 -5.29
N LEU A 86 13.70 -9.54 -5.31
CA LEU A 86 13.34 -8.22 -4.80
C LEU A 86 13.70 -8.08 -3.31
N LEU A 87 13.47 -9.14 -2.52
CA LEU A 87 13.87 -9.17 -1.11
C LEU A 87 15.39 -9.02 -0.96
N LEU A 88 16.18 -9.80 -1.69
CA LEU A 88 17.65 -9.70 -1.68
C LEU A 88 18.14 -8.31 -2.10
N ALA A 89 17.56 -7.77 -3.18
CA ALA A 89 17.90 -6.43 -3.67
C ALA A 89 17.61 -5.35 -2.61
N SER A 90 16.43 -5.40 -1.96
CA SER A 90 16.07 -4.46 -0.90
C SER A 90 17.01 -4.55 0.31
N GLY A 91 17.39 -5.76 0.71
CA GLY A 91 18.36 -5.98 1.79
C GLY A 91 19.73 -5.42 1.43
N SER A 92 20.22 -5.67 0.21
CA SER A 92 21.51 -5.16 -0.25
C SER A 92 21.54 -3.62 -0.30
N LEU A 93 20.45 -2.99 -0.77
CA LEU A 93 20.35 -1.53 -0.83
C LEU A 93 20.34 -0.91 0.57
N ALA A 94 19.62 -1.51 1.51
CA ALA A 94 19.64 -1.09 2.91
C ALA A 94 21.05 -1.21 3.52
N SER A 95 21.80 -2.26 3.21
CA SER A 95 23.20 -2.43 3.65
C SER A 95 24.14 -1.36 3.07
N VAL A 96 23.91 -0.91 1.83
CA VAL A 96 24.70 0.20 1.26
C VAL A 96 24.37 1.52 1.94
N ILE A 97 23.08 1.81 2.16
CA ILE A 97 22.64 3.04 2.83
C ILE A 97 23.20 3.10 4.25
N ILE A 98 23.11 2.00 5.01
CA ILE A 98 23.60 1.95 6.39
C ILE A 98 25.13 2.04 6.44
N GLY A 99 25.85 1.47 5.46
CA GLY A 99 27.30 1.60 5.33
C GLY A 99 27.74 3.03 4.99
N LEU A 100 26.97 3.73 4.15
CA LEU A 100 27.20 5.13 3.84
C LEU A 100 26.92 6.03 5.05
N LEU A 101 25.85 5.75 5.79
CA LEU A 101 25.45 6.54 6.96
C LEU A 101 26.35 6.30 8.17
N HIS A 102 26.82 5.06 8.38
CA HIS A 102 27.78 4.71 9.43
C HIS A 102 29.23 4.83 9.01
N ARG A 103 29.56 5.57 7.93
CA ARG A 103 30.95 5.76 7.52
C ARG A 103 31.75 6.25 8.73
N PRO A 104 32.61 5.41 9.34
CA PRO A 104 33.24 5.78 10.59
C PRO A 104 34.13 6.96 10.27
N SER A 105 33.80 8.12 10.84
CA SER A 105 34.75 9.21 10.94
C SER A 105 36.01 8.58 11.51
N GLN A 106 37.08 8.55 10.72
CA GLN A 106 38.35 8.00 11.18
C GLN A 106 38.82 8.87 12.34
N LYS A 107 38.37 8.56 13.56
CA LYS A 107 39.12 8.89 14.77
C LYS A 107 40.46 8.23 14.54
N LYS A 108 41.46 9.06 14.21
CA LYS A 108 42.88 8.68 14.19
C LYS A 108 43.13 7.88 15.47
N VAL A 109 43.19 6.56 15.34
CA VAL A 109 43.77 5.72 16.37
C VAL A 109 45.24 6.07 16.31
N VAL A 110 45.66 6.98 17.18
CA VAL A 110 47.06 7.18 17.51
C VAL A 110 47.59 5.81 17.88
N LYS A 111 48.39 5.22 16.99
CA LYS A 111 49.11 3.97 17.25
C LYS A 111 49.89 4.16 18.54
N LYS A 112 49.42 3.59 19.65
CA LYS A 112 50.29 3.39 20.81
C LYS A 112 51.43 2.48 20.35
N PRO A 113 52.70 2.89 20.51
CA PRO A 113 53.83 2.07 20.10
C PRO A 113 53.82 0.76 20.89
N LYS A 114 53.86 -0.35 20.17
CA LYS A 114 54.11 -1.69 20.69
C LYS A 114 55.48 -1.66 21.40
N SER A 115 55.49 -1.73 22.73
CA SER A 115 56.70 -2.14 23.45
C SER A 115 56.96 -3.61 23.15
N LYS A 116 58.17 -3.92 22.67
CA LYS A 116 58.71 -5.27 22.63
C LYS A 116 58.93 -5.77 24.07
N PRO A 117 58.67 -7.04 24.34
CA PRO A 117 59.66 -7.83 25.06
C PRO A 117 60.28 -8.90 24.16
N ALA A 118 61.58 -9.08 24.33
CA ALA A 118 62.45 -10.04 23.64
C ALA A 118 62.12 -11.51 24.01
N PRO A 119 62.65 -12.49 23.27
CA PRO A 119 62.21 -13.89 23.35
C PRO A 119 62.92 -14.62 24.50
N VAL A 120 62.16 -15.42 25.25
CA VAL A 120 62.71 -16.49 26.08
C VAL A 120 62.13 -17.81 25.56
N ALA A 121 63.00 -18.79 25.43
CA ALA A 121 62.82 -19.97 24.61
C ALA A 121 62.39 -21.21 25.44
N VAL A 122 61.67 -22.09 24.75
CA VAL A 122 61.53 -23.57 24.86
C VAL A 122 60.70 -24.21 26.03
N PRO A 123 60.27 -25.50 25.93
CA PRO A 123 58.85 -25.86 25.79
C PRO A 123 58.38 -26.91 26.83
N ALA A 124 57.08 -27.28 26.83
CA ALA A 124 56.60 -28.67 26.92
C ALA A 124 55.10 -28.76 27.29
N SER A 125 54.39 -29.54 26.47
CA SER A 125 53.43 -30.60 26.83
C SER A 125 52.19 -30.33 27.69
N GLY A 126 51.04 -30.79 27.17
CA GLY A 126 49.74 -30.92 27.84
C GLY A 126 48.63 -30.76 26.79
N SER A 127 48.24 -31.79 26.04
CA SER A 127 47.39 -32.94 26.42
C SER A 127 46.08 -32.51 27.08
N GLY A 128 44.96 -32.83 26.42
CA GLY A 128 43.58 -32.58 26.90
C GLY A 128 42.63 -32.28 25.74
N SER A 129 42.32 -33.29 24.92
CA SER A 129 41.04 -34.03 24.98
C SER A 129 39.86 -33.20 24.44
N GLY A 130 39.57 -33.42 23.15
CA GLY A 130 38.28 -33.09 22.56
C GLY A 130 37.22 -34.08 23.03
N THR A 131 36.08 -33.55 23.45
CA THR A 131 34.86 -34.35 23.63
C THR A 131 33.75 -33.68 22.83
N GLU A 132 33.23 -34.41 21.86
CA GLU A 132 32.00 -34.14 21.14
C GLU A 132 30.82 -34.01 22.12
N LYS A 133 29.89 -33.08 21.86
CA LYS A 133 28.50 -33.31 22.23
C LYS A 133 27.53 -32.73 21.21
N VAL A 134 26.91 -33.68 20.53
CA VAL A 134 25.71 -33.63 19.68
C VAL A 134 24.58 -32.87 20.38
N GLY A 135 23.76 -32.18 19.58
CA GLY A 135 22.57 -31.43 20.01
C GLY A 135 21.45 -32.28 20.61
N PRO A 136 20.28 -31.66 20.84
CA PRO A 136 19.19 -32.00 19.94
C PRO A 136 18.32 -30.82 19.50
N ALA A 137 17.67 -31.07 18.36
CA ALA A 137 16.59 -30.31 17.78
C ALA A 137 15.39 -30.16 18.73
N SER A 138 14.68 -29.03 18.60
CA SER A 138 13.29 -28.93 19.03
C SER A 138 12.46 -28.42 17.86
N ALA A 139 11.75 -29.35 17.24
CA ALA A 139 10.61 -29.10 16.39
C ALA A 139 9.38 -28.97 17.30
N SER A 140 8.53 -27.98 17.06
CA SER A 140 7.09 -28.13 17.30
C SER A 140 6.34 -27.10 16.47
N GLY A 141 5.51 -27.60 15.56
CA GLY A 141 4.65 -26.81 14.72
C GLY A 141 3.19 -26.85 15.16
N SER A 142 2.36 -26.38 14.24
CA SER A 142 0.93 -26.62 14.10
C SER A 142 -0.01 -25.67 14.85
N LYS A 143 -0.77 -24.86 14.10
CA LYS A 143 -2.16 -25.22 13.73
C LYS A 143 -2.75 -24.19 12.74
N SER A 144 -3.22 -24.71 11.61
CA SER A 144 -4.21 -24.08 10.72
C SER A 144 -5.57 -23.94 11.41
N ALA A 145 -6.34 -22.92 11.01
CA ALA A 145 -7.80 -23.03 10.92
C ALA A 145 -8.36 -22.00 9.93
N THR A 146 -8.70 -22.49 8.74
CA THR A 146 -9.77 -21.97 7.88
C THR A 146 -11.08 -22.60 8.37
N PRO A 147 -12.22 -21.91 8.24
CA PRO A 147 -13.39 -22.62 7.72
C PRO A 147 -14.02 -21.90 6.54
N ALA A 148 -14.48 -22.75 5.62
CA ALA A 148 -15.22 -22.44 4.42
C ALA A 148 -16.73 -22.49 4.67
N SER A 149 -17.46 -21.74 3.85
CA SER A 149 -18.79 -22.01 3.28
C SER A 149 -20.00 -22.31 4.18
N ALA A 150 -21.03 -21.49 4.01
CA ALA A 150 -22.42 -21.93 4.01
C ALA A 150 -23.12 -21.35 2.76
N VAL A 151 -23.80 -22.23 2.02
CA VAL A 151 -24.46 -22.06 0.72
C VAL A 151 -25.95 -22.38 0.92
N THR A 152 -26.82 -21.67 0.18
CA THR A 152 -28.22 -21.98 -0.24
C THR A 152 -29.33 -22.26 0.79
N ASP A 153 -30.44 -21.50 0.73
CA ASP A 153 -31.74 -21.84 0.10
C ASP A 153 -32.76 -20.72 0.45
N SER A 154 -33.32 -19.95 -0.51
CA SER A 154 -34.53 -20.18 -1.34
C SER A 154 -35.89 -20.07 -0.61
N GLU A 155 -36.74 -19.22 -1.21
CA GLU A 155 -38.21 -19.12 -1.12
C GLU A 155 -38.85 -18.50 0.13
N ARG A 156 -39.54 -17.35 -0.03
CA ARG A 156 -40.97 -17.29 -0.38
C ARG A 156 -41.62 -15.92 -0.10
N GLU A 157 -42.23 -15.38 -1.15
CA GLU A 157 -43.38 -14.45 -1.23
C GLU A 157 -43.57 -13.28 -0.23
N SER A 158 -43.51 -12.05 -0.75
CA SER A 158 -44.73 -11.24 -0.81
C SER A 158 -44.64 -10.16 -1.88
N SER A 159 -45.41 -10.38 -2.94
CA SER A 159 -45.79 -9.41 -3.97
C SER A 159 -46.85 -8.45 -3.42
N ALA A 160 -46.67 -7.13 -3.58
CA ALA A 160 -47.65 -6.20 -4.18
C ALA A 160 -47.28 -4.70 -3.93
N PRO A 161 -47.45 -3.81 -4.93
CA PRO A 161 -47.25 -2.35 -4.82
C PRO A 161 -48.61 -1.58 -4.68
N PRO A 162 -48.69 -0.26 -4.97
CA PRO A 162 -48.45 0.89 -4.09
C PRO A 162 -49.75 1.62 -3.68
N GLY A 163 -49.81 2.15 -2.46
CA GLY A 163 -50.96 2.93 -1.96
C GLY A 163 -50.70 4.44 -1.92
N LYS A 164 -51.06 5.18 -2.97
CA LYS A 164 -51.33 6.63 -2.87
C LYS A 164 -52.52 6.83 -1.91
N ARG A 165 -52.34 7.61 -0.84
CA ARG A 165 -53.44 8.31 -0.17
C ARG A 165 -53.07 9.76 0.09
N GLN A 166 -53.61 10.63 -0.76
CA GLN A 166 -53.95 12.00 -0.41
C GLN A 166 -55.00 11.96 0.71
N SER A 167 -54.88 12.82 1.73
CA SER A 167 -56.04 13.53 2.27
C SER A 167 -55.60 14.76 3.04
N ALA A 168 -55.87 15.92 2.45
CA ALA A 168 -56.09 17.16 3.17
C ALA A 168 -57.45 17.09 3.89
N ARG A 169 -57.49 17.49 5.17
CA ARG A 169 -58.66 17.91 5.99
C ARG A 169 -58.27 17.64 7.45
N GLN A 170 -58.59 18.44 8.45
CA GLN A 170 -59.28 19.71 8.61
C GLN A 170 -59.27 19.96 10.12
N ARG A 171 -59.29 21.24 10.52
CA ARG A 171 -59.92 21.74 11.77
C ARG A 171 -59.27 21.30 13.10
N LYS A 172 -59.44 21.98 14.22
CA LYS A 172 -59.82 23.33 14.65
C LYS A 172 -59.90 23.17 16.18
N ASN A 173 -59.29 24.10 16.91
CA ASN A 173 -59.61 24.50 18.29
C ASN A 173 -59.26 23.63 19.51
N LYS A 174 -58.92 24.43 20.55
CA LYS A 174 -59.14 24.30 22.00
C LYS A 174 -58.06 23.50 22.72
N LYS A 175 -57.34 24.09 23.68
CA LYS A 175 -57.85 24.86 24.82
C LYS A 175 -56.85 25.92 25.28
#